data_AF-A0A101VMT9-F1
#
_entry.id   AF-A0A101VMT9-F1
#
_cell.length_a   1.000
_cell.length_b   1.000
_cell.length_c   1.000
_cell.angle_alpha   90.00
_cell.angle_beta   90.00
_cell.angle_gamma   90.00
#
_symmetry.space_group_name_H-M   'P 1'
#
loop_
_entity.id
_entity.type
_entity.pdbx_description
1 polymer ?
#
loop_
_entity_poly.entity_id
_entity_poly.type
_entity_poly.pdbx_seq_one_letter_code
_entity_poly.pdbx_strand_id
1 'polypeptide(L)'
;MPDDIDNLNRKSRRAAAKTEGALDTMAFLKLADKFIDVANRENRNIKASDVHMAFLFAAARYNAHVAKNVLDVDNHEVFVKEMAEQYKEMLRQHLGDESLEPKQEKPAAKPSKPEDFLAD
;
A
#
# COMPACT_ATOMS: atom_id res chain seq x y z
N MET A 1 7.69 -21.92 -37.41
CA MET A 1 8.12 -20.92 -36.43
C MET A 1 6.90 -20.42 -35.65
N PRO A 2 6.53 -21.08 -34.54
CA PRO A 2 5.39 -20.69 -33.70
C PRO A 2 5.75 -19.62 -32.63
N ASP A 3 7.02 -19.58 -32.21
CA ASP A 3 7.47 -18.77 -31.07
C ASP A 3 7.39 -17.24 -31.30
N ASP A 4 7.47 -16.82 -32.56
CA ASP A 4 7.41 -15.39 -32.92
C ASP A 4 6.00 -14.81 -32.79
N ILE A 5 4.97 -15.61 -33.06
CA ILE A 5 3.57 -15.16 -32.99
C ILE A 5 3.15 -14.95 -31.53
N ASP A 6 3.55 -15.85 -30.62
CA ASP A 6 3.25 -15.73 -29.19
C ASP A 6 3.97 -14.55 -28.53
N ASN A 7 5.21 -14.27 -28.96
CA ASN A 7 5.98 -13.13 -28.47
C ASN A 7 5.39 -11.79 -28.96
N LEU A 8 4.96 -11.74 -30.23
CA LEU A 8 4.23 -10.59 -30.78
C LEU A 8 2.92 -10.35 -30.03
N ASN A 9 2.18 -11.40 -29.68
CA ASN A 9 0.91 -11.32 -28.96
C ASN A 9 1.09 -10.90 -27.48
N ARG A 10 2.20 -11.28 -26.84
CA ARG A 10 2.55 -10.79 -25.49
C ARG A 10 3.00 -9.33 -25.49
N LYS A 11 3.79 -8.90 -26.49
CA LYS A 11 4.23 -7.51 -26.63
C LYS A 11 3.07 -6.58 -27.01
N SER A 12 2.18 -7.00 -27.90
CA SER A 12 1.00 -6.23 -28.29
C SER A 12 -0.02 -6.13 -27.15
N ARG A 13 -0.23 -7.17 -26.33
CA ARG A 13 -1.03 -7.04 -25.09
C ARG A 13 -0.43 -6.05 -24.08
N ARG A 14 0.89 -6.03 -23.92
CA ARG A 14 1.59 -5.04 -23.07
C ARG A 14 1.59 -3.63 -23.67
N ALA A 15 1.59 -3.51 -24.98
CA ALA A 15 1.49 -2.23 -25.68
C ALA A 15 0.06 -1.67 -25.64
N ALA A 16 -0.95 -2.53 -25.75
CA ALA A 16 -2.38 -2.20 -25.59
C ALA A 16 -2.68 -1.67 -24.18
N ALA A 17 -2.13 -2.31 -23.13
CA ALA A 17 -2.22 -1.81 -21.76
C ALA A 17 -1.52 -0.44 -21.57
N LYS A 18 -0.54 -0.09 -22.41
CA LYS A 18 0.12 1.22 -22.43
C LYS A 18 -0.63 2.29 -23.21
N THR A 19 -1.64 1.94 -24.02
CA THR A 19 -2.21 2.87 -25.01
C THR A 19 -3.28 3.81 -24.45
N GLU A 20 -3.70 3.65 -23.19
CA GLU A 20 -4.69 4.54 -22.55
C GLU A 20 -4.16 5.34 -21.36
N GLY A 21 -2.84 5.39 -21.15
CA GLY A 21 -2.25 6.17 -20.04
C GLY A 21 -2.63 5.67 -18.63
N ALA A 22 -3.51 4.67 -18.52
CA ALA A 22 -3.88 4.01 -17.28
C ALA A 22 -2.76 3.07 -16.81
N LEU A 23 -2.46 3.10 -15.52
CA LEU A 23 -1.53 2.16 -14.92
C LEU A 23 -2.20 0.78 -14.86
N ASP A 24 -1.50 -0.26 -15.30
CA ASP A 24 -1.92 -1.63 -14.97
C ASP A 24 -1.82 -1.86 -13.45
N THR A 25 -2.48 -2.91 -12.94
CA THR A 25 -2.54 -3.19 -11.49
C THR A 25 -1.16 -3.24 -10.84
N MET A 26 -0.17 -3.86 -11.50
CA MET A 26 1.18 -3.95 -10.95
C MET A 26 1.88 -2.60 -10.89
N ALA A 27 1.71 -1.78 -11.93
CA ALA A 27 2.26 -0.43 -11.99
C ALA A 27 1.61 0.49 -10.96
N PHE A 28 0.30 0.34 -10.73
CA PHE A 28 -0.42 1.04 -9.66
C PHE A 28 0.11 0.67 -8.28
N LEU A 29 0.24 -0.62 -7.96
CA LEU A 29 0.77 -1.06 -6.67
C LEU A 29 2.20 -0.56 -6.44
N LYS A 30 3.07 -0.66 -7.44
CA LYS A 30 4.43 -0.09 -7.37
C LYS A 30 4.45 1.42 -7.17
N LEU A 31 3.46 2.14 -7.68
CA LEU A 31 3.33 3.57 -7.43
C LEU A 31 2.86 3.83 -5.99
N ALA A 32 1.90 3.06 -5.50
CA ALA A 32 1.43 3.12 -4.11
C ALA A 32 2.58 2.86 -3.11
N ASP A 33 3.43 1.86 -3.39
CA ASP A 33 4.60 1.51 -2.57
C ASP A 33 5.55 2.70 -2.39
N LYS A 34 5.71 3.57 -3.40
CA LYS A 34 6.57 4.76 -3.27
C LYS A 34 6.05 5.75 -2.23
N PHE A 35 4.74 5.85 -2.05
CA PHE A 35 4.15 6.67 -0.99
C PHE A 35 4.38 6.05 0.39
N ILE A 36 4.31 4.72 0.48
CA ILE A 36 4.63 3.96 1.70
C ILE A 36 6.11 4.12 2.06
N ASP A 37 7.03 4.07 1.08
CA ASP A 37 8.46 4.29 1.29
C ASP A 37 8.75 5.67 1.89
N VAL A 38 8.04 6.71 1.42
CA VAL A 38 8.15 8.06 2.00
C VAL A 38 7.67 8.06 3.44
N ALA A 39 6.49 7.49 3.73
CA ALA A 39 5.98 7.38 5.10
C ALA A 39 6.94 6.61 6.02
N ASN A 40 7.50 5.50 5.54
CA ASN A 40 8.48 4.70 6.27
C ASN A 40 9.79 5.44 6.55
N ARG A 41 10.21 6.32 5.64
CA ARG A 41 11.38 7.18 5.87
C ARG A 41 11.12 8.20 6.97
N GLU A 42 9.96 8.86 6.97
CA GLU A 42 9.59 9.82 8.00
C GLU A 42 9.39 9.16 9.38
N ASN A 43 8.83 7.94 9.40
CA ASN A 43 8.62 7.16 10.62
C ASN A 43 9.91 6.75 11.34
N ARG A 44 11.10 6.95 10.74
CA ARG A 44 12.39 6.76 11.42
C ARG A 44 12.62 7.82 12.52
N ASN A 45 12.02 8.99 12.36
CA ASN A 45 12.24 10.15 13.24
C ASN A 45 10.94 10.67 13.88
N ILE A 46 9.78 10.30 13.35
CA ILE A 46 8.45 10.75 13.79
C ILE A 46 7.64 9.51 14.18
N LYS A 47 6.74 9.62 15.17
CA LYS A 47 5.89 8.50 15.57
C LYS A 47 4.98 8.07 14.41
N ALA A 48 4.82 6.76 14.22
CA ALA A 48 3.92 6.19 13.23
C ALA A 48 2.49 6.73 13.34
N SER A 49 2.00 6.97 14.57
CA SER A 49 0.69 7.59 14.86
C SER A 49 0.53 8.96 14.18
N ASP A 50 1.60 9.75 14.17
CA ASP A 50 1.57 11.10 13.62
C ASP A 50 1.78 11.06 12.10
N VAL A 51 2.66 10.17 11.63
CA VAL A 51 2.93 9.96 10.20
C VAL A 51 1.68 9.48 9.46
N HIS A 52 0.93 8.51 10.00
CA HIS A 52 -0.27 8.02 9.30
C HIS A 52 -1.37 9.08 9.22
N MET A 53 -1.51 9.94 10.25
CA MET A 53 -2.46 11.06 10.21
C MET A 53 -2.03 12.14 9.22
N ALA A 54 -0.74 12.45 9.15
CA ALA A 54 -0.19 13.33 8.12
C ALA A 54 -0.41 12.77 6.71
N PHE A 55 -0.26 11.45 6.54
CA PHE A 55 -0.50 10.76 5.28
C PHE A 55 -1.97 10.85 4.85
N LEU A 56 -2.91 10.61 5.76
CA LEU A 56 -4.35 10.77 5.49
C LEU A 56 -4.70 12.21 5.08
N PHE A 57 -4.15 13.20 5.78
CA PHE A 57 -4.35 14.61 5.45
C PHE A 57 -3.77 14.98 4.07
N ALA A 58 -2.57 14.47 3.76
CA ALA A 58 -1.94 14.69 2.47
C ALA A 58 -2.75 14.06 1.31
N ALA A 59 -3.26 12.85 1.50
CA ALA A 59 -4.15 12.19 0.55
C ALA A 59 -5.41 13.01 0.28
N ALA A 60 -6.06 13.53 1.33
CA ALA A 60 -7.24 14.39 1.17
C ALA A 60 -6.94 15.65 0.33
N ARG A 61 -5.81 16.32 0.57
CA ARG A 61 -5.39 17.49 -0.21
C ARG A 61 -5.15 17.17 -1.67
N TYR A 62 -4.48 16.05 -1.95
CA TYR A 62 -4.20 15.63 -3.32
C TYR A 62 -5.49 15.25 -4.05
N ASN A 63 -6.38 14.48 -3.40
CA ASN A 63 -7.66 14.09 -3.97
C ASN A 63 -8.55 15.31 -4.28
N ALA A 64 -8.58 16.31 -3.40
CA ALA A 64 -9.30 17.56 -3.64
C ALA A 64 -8.73 18.34 -4.84
N HIS A 65 -7.40 18.38 -4.99
CA HIS A 65 -6.76 18.99 -6.16
C HIS A 65 -7.14 18.27 -7.46
N VAL A 66 -7.13 16.93 -7.46
CA VAL A 66 -7.50 16.11 -8.62
C VAL A 66 -8.97 16.32 -8.98
N ALA A 67 -9.88 16.21 -8.00
CA ALA A 67 -11.31 16.41 -8.23
C ALA A 67 -11.60 17.78 -8.85
N LYS A 68 -11.00 18.84 -8.30
CA LYS A 68 -11.28 20.21 -8.73
C LYS A 68 -10.57 20.62 -10.03
N ASN A 69 -9.30 20.29 -10.17
CA ASN A 69 -8.45 20.88 -11.23
C ASN A 69 -8.09 19.92 -12.36
N VAL A 70 -8.28 18.61 -12.16
CA VAL A 70 -7.92 17.59 -13.16
C VAL A 70 -9.17 16.95 -13.74
N LEU A 71 -10.13 16.59 -12.88
CA LEU A 71 -11.38 15.92 -13.28
C LEU A 71 -12.57 16.87 -13.45
N ASP A 72 -12.46 18.11 -12.97
CA ASP A 72 -13.52 19.13 -12.99
C ASP A 72 -14.87 18.59 -12.47
N VAL A 73 -14.83 17.99 -11.28
CA VAL A 73 -16.01 17.34 -10.68
C VAL A 73 -17.05 18.38 -10.26
N ASP A 74 -18.23 18.34 -10.87
CA ASP A 74 -19.32 19.28 -10.56
C ASP A 74 -19.88 19.12 -9.14
N ASN A 75 -20.05 17.87 -8.67
CA ASN A 75 -20.63 17.56 -7.36
C ASN A 75 -19.60 16.95 -6.41
N HIS A 76 -18.93 17.81 -5.65
CA HIS A 76 -17.90 17.39 -4.71
C HIS A 76 -18.42 16.49 -3.58
N GLU A 77 -19.66 16.63 -3.12
CA GLU A 77 -20.21 15.81 -2.03
C GLU A 77 -20.37 14.34 -2.44
N VAL A 78 -20.80 14.11 -3.68
CA VAL A 78 -20.87 12.74 -4.25
C VAL A 78 -19.48 12.14 -4.34
N PHE A 79 -18.50 12.89 -4.87
CA PHE A 79 -17.12 12.44 -4.96
C PHE A 79 -16.50 12.13 -3.59
N VAL A 80 -16.72 12.99 -2.58
CA VAL A 80 -16.25 12.76 -1.21
C VAL A 80 -16.84 11.48 -0.64
N LYS A 81 -18.15 11.25 -0.84
CA LYS A 81 -18.82 10.03 -0.38
C LYS A 81 -18.21 8.78 -1.02
N GLU A 82 -18.06 8.78 -2.35
CA GLU A 82 -17.49 7.64 -3.08
C GLU A 82 -16.06 7.35 -2.65
N MET A 83 -15.22 8.38 -2.52
CA MET A 83 -13.84 8.23 -2.06
C MET A 83 -13.74 7.70 -0.63
N ALA A 84 -14.61 8.17 0.27
CA ALA A 84 -14.66 7.68 1.65
C ALA A 84 -15.12 6.21 1.72
N GLU A 85 -16.09 5.82 0.89
CA GLU A 85 -16.54 4.43 0.79
C GLU A 85 -15.44 3.51 0.26
N GLN A 86 -14.73 3.91 -0.81
CA GLN A 86 -13.59 3.16 -1.35
C GLN A 86 -12.47 3.02 -0.31
N TYR A 87 -12.09 4.11 0.36
CA TYR A 87 -11.07 4.07 1.41
C TYR A 87 -11.45 3.13 2.55
N LYS A 88 -12.71 3.21 3.01
CA LYS A 88 -13.22 2.33 4.07
C LYS A 88 -13.12 0.86 3.67
N GLU A 89 -13.45 0.53 2.44
CA GLU A 89 -13.39 -0.85 1.95
C GLU A 89 -11.93 -1.35 1.84
N MET A 90 -11.03 -0.55 1.24
CA MET A 90 -9.61 -0.90 1.17
C MET A 90 -8.99 -1.07 2.56
N LEU A 91 -9.31 -0.16 3.50
CA LEU A 91 -8.81 -0.24 4.86
C LEU A 91 -9.30 -1.52 5.57
N ARG A 92 -10.57 -1.89 5.41
CA ARG A 92 -11.11 -3.14 5.97
C ARG A 92 -10.42 -4.37 5.38
N GLN A 93 -10.21 -4.40 4.08
CA GLN A 93 -9.51 -5.50 3.41
C GLN A 93 -8.09 -5.67 3.96
N HIS A 94 -7.35 -4.57 4.11
CA HIS A 94 -6.00 -4.62 4.67
C HIS A 94 -5.97 -4.94 6.16
N LEU A 95 -6.94 -4.48 6.96
CA LEU A 95 -7.03 -4.87 8.37
C LEU A 95 -7.39 -6.35 8.55
N GLY A 96 -8.08 -6.95 7.58
CA GLY A 96 -8.34 -8.39 7.53
C GLY A 96 -7.18 -9.22 6.99
N ASP A 97 -6.06 -8.60 6.62
CA ASP A 97 -4.87 -9.28 6.13
C ASP A 97 -4.05 -9.84 7.30
N GLU A 98 -4.09 -11.16 7.47
CA GLU A 98 -3.36 -11.89 8.52
C GLU A 98 -1.84 -11.68 8.46
N SER A 99 -1.29 -11.21 7.33
CA SER A 99 0.15 -10.90 7.22
C SER A 99 0.58 -9.68 8.05
N LEU A 100 -0.39 -8.87 8.51
CA LEU A 100 -0.16 -7.73 9.41
C LEU A 100 -0.19 -8.09 10.90
N GLU A 101 -0.56 -9.32 11.26
CA GLU A 101 -0.49 -9.81 12.64
C GLU A 101 0.98 -9.78 13.13
N PRO A 102 1.24 -9.36 14.38
CA PRO A 102 2.57 -9.48 14.96
C PRO A 102 2.98 -10.95 14.88
N LYS A 103 4.07 -11.25 14.17
CA LYS A 103 4.67 -12.58 14.21
C LYS A 103 4.96 -12.88 15.67
N GLN A 104 4.27 -13.85 16.24
CA GLN A 104 4.46 -14.27 17.62
C GLN A 104 5.96 -14.48 17.84
N GLU A 105 6.62 -13.56 18.56
CA GLU A 105 7.98 -13.81 19.03
C GLU A 105 7.89 -15.03 19.92
N LYS A 106 8.57 -16.11 19.53
CA LYS A 106 8.76 -17.25 20.42
C LYS A 106 9.30 -16.68 21.73
N PRO A 107 8.70 -17.01 22.89
CA PRO A 107 9.19 -16.52 24.16
C PRO A 107 10.69 -16.80 24.25
N ALA A 108 11.49 -15.78 24.58
CA ALA A 108 12.90 -15.97 24.85
C ALA A 108 13.04 -17.17 25.79
N ALA A 109 13.88 -18.15 25.41
CA ALA A 109 14.16 -19.29 26.25
C ALA A 109 14.48 -18.77 27.65
N LYS A 110 13.72 -19.24 28.65
CA LYS A 110 13.97 -18.85 30.05
C LYS A 110 15.47 -19.03 30.31
N PRO A 111 16.15 -18.04 30.92
CA PRO A 111 17.54 -18.24 31.32
C PRO A 111 17.58 -19.51 32.19
N SER A 112 18.44 -20.45 31.82
CA SER A 112 18.77 -21.62 32.63
C SER A 112 19.05 -21.15 34.04
N LYS A 113 18.45 -21.82 35.03
CA LYS A 113 18.59 -21.38 36.42
C LYS A 113 20.06 -21.48 36.80
N PRO A 114 20.58 -20.61 37.68
CA PRO A 114 21.96 -20.72 38.18
C PRO A 114 22.26 -22.09 38.80
N GLU A 115 21.23 -22.80 39.24
CA GLU A 115 21.27 -24.13 39.86
C GLU A 115 21.64 -25.25 38.87
N ASP A 116 21.50 -25.02 37.55
CA ASP A 116 21.81 -26.02 36.52
C ASP A 116 23.32 -26.11 36.20
N PHE A 117 24.15 -25.23 36.78
CA PHE A 117 25.62 -25.17 36.58
C PHE A 117 26.45 -25.75 37.74
N LEU A 118 25.82 -26.26 38.80
CA LEU A 118 26.51 -26.74 40.01
C LEU A 118 26.25 -28.22 40.35
N ALA A 119 25.87 -29.02 39.35
CA ALA A 119 25.89 -30.47 39.49
C ALA A 119 26.97 -31.07 38.57
N ASP A 120 28.02 -31.55 39.23
CA ASP A 120 29.18 -32.37 38.81
C ASP A 120 30.31 -31.72 37.98
#